data_AF-A0A7C3H691-F1
#
_entry.id   AF-A0A7C3H691-F1
#
_cell.length_a   1.000
_cell.length_b   1.000
_cell.length_c   1.000
_cell.angle_alpha   90.00
_cell.angle_beta   90.00
_cell.angle_gamma   90.00
#
_symmetry.space_group_name_H-M   'P 1'
#
loop_
_entity.id
_entity.type
_entity.pdbx_description
1 polymer ?
#
loop_
_entity_poly.entity_id
_entity_poly.type
_entity_poly.pdbx_seq_one_letter_code
_entity_poly.pdbx_strand_id
1 'polypeptide(L)'
;MPSIERRLLGPARLMTAWFVLWAGFWGAFFVMIGIADPGSIDPGEPKAIARIFTWLGLASGVIYGCLANLTAGRGISIARCALWGAAAAALPPAMLAKFNQLLVMAPIGAAIGGALAFVGSRAGALEHDGGAWLAAARFVQRGFTEDRAA
;
A
#
# COMPACT_ATOMS: atom_id res chain seq x y z
N MET A 1 5.64 25.97 12.38
CA MET A 1 4.83 25.14 11.47
C MET A 1 5.77 24.34 10.57
N PRO A 2 5.59 23.02 10.40
CA PRO A 2 6.38 22.24 9.44
C PRO A 2 6.22 22.81 8.02
N SER A 3 7.28 22.82 7.21
CA SER A 3 7.18 23.22 5.80
C SER A 3 6.23 22.30 5.05
N ILE A 4 5.56 22.82 4.01
CA ILE A 4 4.67 22.04 3.12
C ILE A 4 5.36 20.78 2.62
N GLU A 5 6.64 20.89 2.26
CA GLU A 5 7.47 19.76 1.85
C GLU A 5 7.48 18.62 2.88
N ARG A 6 7.70 18.92 4.16
CA ARG A 6 7.70 17.90 5.23
C ARG A 6 6.34 17.23 5.41
N ARG A 7 5.24 17.96 5.18
CA ARG A 7 3.88 17.42 5.29
C ARG A 7 3.53 16.45 4.17
N LEU A 8 4.18 16.56 3.01
CA LEU A 8 3.92 15.71 1.85
C LEU A 8 4.79 14.45 1.82
N LEU A 9 5.96 14.48 2.47
CA LEU A 9 6.89 13.35 2.48
C LEU A 9 6.32 12.10 3.17
N GLY A 10 5.60 12.27 4.30
CA GLY A 10 4.95 11.16 5.01
C GLY A 10 3.97 10.37 4.13
N PRO A 11 2.91 11.05 3.60
CA PRO A 11 1.98 10.45 2.64
C PRO A 11 2.67 9.84 1.41
N ALA A 12 3.66 10.53 0.84
CA ALA A 12 4.38 10.05 -0.35
C ALA A 12 5.13 8.73 -0.08
N ARG A 13 5.75 8.57 1.10
CA ARG A 13 6.40 7.32 1.50
C ARG A 13 5.40 6.19 1.67
N LEU A 14 4.27 6.46 2.33
CA LEU A 14 3.21 5.46 2.50
C LEU A 14 2.58 5.06 1.16
N MET A 15 2.35 6.03 0.26
CA MET A 15 1.91 5.77 -1.11
C MET A 15 2.91 4.90 -1.87
N THR A 16 4.21 5.19 -1.74
CA THR A 16 5.28 4.42 -2.40
C THR A 16 5.31 2.99 -1.87
N ALA A 17 5.31 2.81 -0.55
CA ALA A 17 5.32 1.50 0.09
C ALA A 17 4.08 0.68 -0.27
N TRP A 18 2.91 1.33 -0.29
CA TRP A 18 1.66 0.74 -0.78
C TRP A 18 1.78 0.26 -2.22
N PHE A 19 2.25 1.13 -3.11
CA PHE A 19 2.36 0.83 -4.53
C PHE A 19 3.29 -0.37 -4.79
N VAL A 20 4.41 -0.46 -4.06
CA VAL A 20 5.33 -1.60 -4.15
C VAL A 20 4.67 -2.91 -3.72
N LEU A 21 3.97 -2.93 -2.58
CA LEU A 21 3.27 -4.14 -2.13
C LEU A 21 2.12 -4.52 -3.06
N TRP A 22 1.39 -3.53 -3.58
CA TRP A 22 0.33 -3.74 -4.55
C TRP A 22 0.85 -4.34 -5.86
N ALA A 23 1.92 -3.77 -6.41
CA ALA A 23 2.58 -4.30 -7.60
C ALA A 23 3.13 -5.71 -7.37
N GLY A 24 3.73 -5.96 -6.20
CA GLY A 24 4.22 -7.28 -5.80
C GLY A 24 3.10 -8.32 -5.72
N PHE A 25 1.95 -7.98 -5.14
CA PHE A 25 0.79 -8.85 -5.06
C PHE A 25 0.28 -9.25 -6.47
N TRP A 26 0.05 -8.27 -7.35
CA TRP A 26 -0.42 -8.56 -8.70
C TRP A 26 0.63 -9.29 -9.54
N GLY A 27 1.91 -8.94 -9.39
CA GLY A 27 3.02 -9.65 -10.02
C GLY A 27 3.02 -11.13 -9.64
N ALA A 28 2.92 -11.44 -8.34
CA ALA A 28 2.83 -12.81 -7.86
C ALA A 28 1.57 -13.53 -8.41
N PHE A 29 0.43 -12.85 -8.43
CA PHE A 29 -0.82 -13.37 -8.99
C PHE A 29 -0.67 -13.77 -10.47
N PHE A 30 -0.10 -12.90 -11.31
CA PHE A 30 0.12 -13.19 -12.73
C PHE A 30 1.17 -14.27 -12.96
N VAL A 31 2.22 -14.32 -12.12
CA VAL A 31 3.20 -15.42 -12.18
C VAL A 31 2.53 -16.76 -11.88
N MET A 32 1.66 -16.82 -10.87
CA MET A 32 0.92 -18.06 -10.55
C MET A 32 0.02 -18.49 -11.72
N ILE A 33 -0.71 -17.57 -12.35
CA ILE A 33 -1.53 -17.88 -13.52
C ILE A 33 -0.66 -18.39 -14.67
N GLY A 34 0.44 -17.68 -14.98
CA GLY A 34 1.32 -18.07 -16.08
C GLY A 34 1.99 -19.43 -15.89
N ILE A 35 2.15 -19.89 -14.64
CA ILE A 35 2.67 -21.24 -14.34
C ILE A 35 1.54 -22.29 -14.38
N ALA A 36 0.37 -21.98 -13.81
CA ALA A 36 -0.71 -22.96 -13.62
C ALA A 36 -1.58 -23.17 -14.86
N ASP A 37 -1.86 -22.10 -15.62
CA ASP A 37 -2.67 -22.14 -16.83
C ASP A 37 -2.22 -21.05 -17.83
N PRO A 38 -1.07 -21.26 -18.51
CA PRO A 38 -0.51 -20.27 -19.44
C PRO A 38 -1.43 -19.94 -20.62
N GLY A 39 -2.37 -20.82 -20.96
CA GLY A 39 -3.32 -20.63 -22.05
C GLY A 39 -4.44 -19.65 -21.74
N SER A 40 -4.59 -19.25 -20.46
CA SER A 40 -5.66 -18.34 -20.02
C SER A 40 -5.35 -16.86 -20.23
N ILE A 41 -4.17 -16.51 -20.74
CA ILE A 41 -3.73 -15.12 -20.92
C ILE A 41 -3.72 -14.81 -22.42
N ASP A 42 -4.64 -13.97 -22.87
CA ASP A 42 -4.72 -13.64 -24.29
C ASP A 42 -3.58 -12.68 -24.72
N PRO A 43 -3.13 -12.77 -25.99
CA PRO A 43 -2.14 -11.85 -26.54
C PRO A 43 -2.59 -10.38 -26.41
N GLY A 44 -1.87 -9.59 -25.59
CA GLY A 44 -2.13 -8.17 -25.39
C GLY A 44 -2.85 -7.83 -24.08
N GLU A 45 -3.52 -8.79 -23.44
CA GLU A 45 -4.10 -8.63 -22.11
C GLU A 45 -3.09 -8.17 -21.06
N PRO A 46 -1.85 -8.71 -21.00
CA PRO A 46 -0.88 -8.31 -19.97
C PRO A 46 -0.61 -6.80 -19.95
N LYS A 47 -0.57 -6.16 -21.12
CA LYS A 47 -0.31 -4.71 -21.23
C LYS A 47 -1.50 -3.89 -20.74
N ALA A 48 -2.71 -4.29 -21.12
CA ALA A 48 -3.94 -3.61 -20.69
C ALA A 48 -4.14 -3.74 -19.18
N ILE A 49 -3.98 -4.96 -18.67
CA ILE A 49 -4.04 -5.30 -17.25
C ILE A 49 -3.00 -4.50 -16.47
N ALA A 50 -1.71 -4.54 -16.87
CA ALA A 50 -0.67 -3.81 -16.18
C ALA A 50 -0.97 -2.30 -16.10
N ARG A 51 -1.48 -1.71 -17.18
CA ARG A 51 -1.88 -0.30 -17.21
C ARG A 51 -3.02 -0.02 -16.22
N ILE A 52 -4.08 -0.83 -16.22
CA ILE A 52 -5.23 -0.64 -15.33
C ILE A 52 -4.80 -0.78 -13.87
N PHE A 53 -4.08 -1.86 -13.54
CA PHE A 53 -3.63 -2.12 -12.17
C PHE A 53 -2.60 -1.11 -11.67
N THR A 54 -1.80 -0.52 -12.56
CA THR A 54 -0.92 0.60 -12.22
C THR A 54 -1.74 1.80 -11.78
N TRP A 55 -2.72 2.24 -12.57
CA TRP A 55 -3.55 3.39 -12.20
C TRP A 55 -4.40 3.13 -10.96
N LEU A 56 -4.91 1.90 -10.82
CA LEU A 56 -5.64 1.46 -9.64
C LEU A 56 -4.76 1.47 -8.38
N GLY A 57 -3.53 0.96 -8.50
CA GLY A 57 -2.53 0.96 -7.42
C GLY A 57 -2.11 2.36 -7.01
N LEU A 58 -1.93 3.26 -7.98
CA LEU A 58 -1.63 4.68 -7.71
C LEU A 58 -2.80 5.37 -7.01
N ALA A 59 -4.03 5.23 -7.52
CA ALA A 59 -5.21 5.85 -6.93
C ALA A 59 -5.45 5.36 -5.49
N SER A 60 -5.40 4.04 -5.26
CA SER A 60 -5.52 3.46 -3.92
C SER A 60 -4.36 3.87 -3.00
N GLY A 61 -3.13 3.97 -3.52
CA GLY A 61 -1.97 4.44 -2.75
C GLY A 61 -2.11 5.88 -2.29
N VAL A 62 -2.65 6.77 -3.13
CA VAL A 62 -2.96 8.15 -2.75
C VAL A 62 -4.01 8.17 -1.65
N ILE A 63 -5.10 7.41 -1.79
CA ILE A 63 -6.16 7.33 -0.77
C ILE A 63 -5.59 6.83 0.56
N TYR A 64 -4.82 5.74 0.54
CA TYR A 64 -4.19 5.18 1.73
C TYR A 64 -3.23 6.18 2.40
N GLY A 65 -2.34 6.81 1.62
CA GLY A 65 -1.40 7.81 2.14
C GLY A 65 -2.11 8.98 2.81
N CYS A 66 -3.18 9.49 2.20
CA CYS A 66 -4.03 10.53 2.79
C CYS A 66 -4.72 10.06 4.08
N LEU A 67 -5.39 8.90 4.07
CA LEU A 67 -6.09 8.37 5.25
C LEU A 67 -5.16 8.07 6.42
N ALA A 68 -3.99 7.49 6.14
CA ALA A 68 -2.98 7.22 7.14
C ALA A 68 -2.44 8.54 7.73
N ASN A 69 -2.19 9.54 6.89
CA ASN A 69 -1.70 10.85 7.32
C ASN A 69 -2.71 11.63 8.17
N LEU A 70 -4.02 11.53 7.89
CA LEU A 70 -5.06 12.11 8.76
C LEU A 70 -5.01 11.59 10.21
N THR A 71 -4.36 10.46 10.42
CA THR A 71 -4.22 9.81 11.72
C THR A 71 -2.79 9.80 12.24
N ALA A 72 -1.87 10.49 11.54
CA ALA A 72 -0.51 10.71 11.98
C ALA A 72 -0.51 11.34 13.38
N GLY A 73 0.40 10.90 14.24
CA GLY A 73 0.49 11.35 15.63
C GLY A 73 -0.36 10.57 16.65
N ARG A 74 -1.45 9.91 16.23
CA ARG A 74 -2.31 9.07 17.13
C ARG A 74 -1.77 7.66 17.40
N GLY A 75 -0.51 7.41 17.05
CA GLY A 75 0.13 6.09 17.12
C GLY A 75 -0.21 5.19 15.93
N ILE A 76 0.71 4.28 15.59
CA ILE A 76 0.51 3.29 14.52
C ILE A 76 -0.43 2.20 15.06
N SER A 77 -1.66 2.15 14.55
CA SER A 77 -2.62 1.08 14.85
C SER A 77 -2.77 0.17 13.65
N ILE A 78 -2.40 -1.10 13.79
CA ILE A 78 -2.49 -2.11 12.73
C ILE A 78 -3.93 -2.27 12.26
N ALA A 79 -4.88 -2.39 13.20
CA ALA A 79 -6.30 -2.52 12.88
C ALA A 79 -6.83 -1.33 12.08
N ARG A 80 -6.47 -0.09 12.47
CA ARG A 80 -6.87 1.11 11.74
C ARG A 80 -6.26 1.15 10.34
N CYS A 81 -4.98 0.83 10.22
CA CYS A 81 -4.31 0.82 8.91
C CYS A 81 -4.85 -0.28 8.00
N ALA A 82 -5.29 -1.41 8.56
CA ALA A 82 -6.02 -2.43 7.82
C ALA A 82 -7.38 -1.90 7.32
N LEU A 83 -8.15 -1.19 8.14
CA LEU A 83 -9.40 -0.57 7.70
C LEU A 83 -9.17 0.48 6.60
N TRP A 84 -8.11 1.30 6.72
CA TRP A 84 -7.74 2.27 5.68
C TRP A 84 -7.26 1.61 4.41
N GLY A 85 -6.53 0.50 4.52
CA GLY A 85 -6.16 -0.31 3.38
C GLY A 85 -7.37 -0.91 2.67
N ALA A 86 -8.33 -1.46 3.42
CA ALA A 86 -9.58 -1.96 2.86
C ALA A 86 -10.34 -0.87 2.12
N ALA A 87 -10.51 0.30 2.74
CA ALA A 87 -11.18 1.44 2.12
C ALA A 87 -10.45 1.92 0.86
N ALA A 88 -9.12 2.05 0.91
CA ALA A 88 -8.30 2.49 -0.21
C ALA A 88 -8.36 1.55 -1.42
N ALA A 89 -8.35 0.23 -1.18
CA ALA A 89 -8.44 -0.76 -2.25
C ALA A 89 -9.88 -0.94 -2.78
N ALA A 90 -10.90 -0.75 -1.93
CA ALA A 90 -12.30 -0.90 -2.29
C ALA A 90 -12.90 0.33 -2.99
N LEU A 91 -12.39 1.53 -2.72
CA LEU A 91 -12.98 2.76 -3.24
C LEU A 91 -12.93 2.86 -4.77
N PRO A 92 -11.80 2.63 -5.45
CA PRO A 92 -11.80 2.70 -6.91
C PRO A 92 -12.76 1.72 -7.62
N PRO A 93 -12.83 0.41 -7.28
CA PRO A 93 -13.81 -0.48 -7.91
C PRO A 93 -15.26 -0.10 -7.54
N ALA A 94 -15.50 0.44 -6.34
CA ALA A 94 -16.83 0.96 -5.97
C ALA A 94 -17.24 2.15 -6.85
N MET A 95 -16.32 3.08 -7.14
CA MET A 95 -16.56 4.20 -8.08
C MET A 95 -16.87 3.73 -9.51
N LEU A 96 -16.38 2.55 -9.89
CA LEU A 96 -16.65 1.91 -11.18
C LEU A 96 -17.87 0.98 -11.16
N ALA A 97 -18.68 1.01 -10.09
CA ALA A 97 -19.83 0.12 -9.87
C ALA A 97 -19.50 -1.38 -9.94
N LYS A 98 -18.26 -1.77 -9.63
CA LYS A 98 -17.78 -3.17 -9.61
C LYS A 98 -17.87 -3.78 -8.22
N PHE A 99 -19.06 -3.78 -7.63
CA PHE A 99 -19.28 -4.20 -6.24
C PHE A 99 -18.78 -5.63 -5.92
N ASN A 100 -18.85 -6.56 -6.87
CA ASN A 100 -18.32 -7.91 -6.70
C ASN A 100 -16.80 -7.94 -6.43
N GLN A 101 -16.06 -6.96 -6.97
CA GLN A 101 -14.61 -6.87 -6.75
C GLN A 101 -14.26 -6.43 -5.33
N LEU A 102 -15.19 -5.80 -4.59
CA LEU A 102 -14.94 -5.32 -3.22
C LEU A 102 -14.67 -6.49 -2.27
N LEU A 103 -15.32 -7.64 -2.50
CA LEU A 103 -15.13 -8.87 -1.71
C LEU A 103 -13.69 -9.38 -1.75
N VAL A 104 -12.97 -9.07 -2.83
CA VAL A 104 -11.57 -9.48 -3.03
C VAL A 104 -10.63 -8.33 -2.69
N MET A 105 -10.90 -7.12 -3.18
CA MET A 105 -10.02 -5.96 -3.02
C MET A 105 -9.96 -5.45 -1.59
N ALA A 106 -11.06 -5.47 -0.84
CA ALA A 106 -11.06 -4.95 0.53
C ALA A 106 -10.19 -5.80 1.49
N PRO A 107 -10.29 -7.14 1.51
CA PRO A 107 -9.38 -7.97 2.30
C PRO A 107 -7.91 -7.84 1.91
N ILE A 108 -7.59 -7.76 0.61
CA ILE A 108 -6.22 -7.55 0.13
C ILE A 108 -5.68 -6.21 0.62
N GLY A 109 -6.49 -5.15 0.46
CA GLY A 109 -6.15 -3.82 0.95
C GLY A 109 -5.91 -3.82 2.46
N ALA A 110 -6.76 -4.51 3.23
CA ALA A 110 -6.58 -4.66 4.68
C ALA A 110 -5.27 -5.36 5.04
N ALA A 111 -4.94 -6.44 4.34
CA ALA A 111 -3.69 -7.17 4.55
C ALA A 111 -2.47 -6.28 4.28
N ILE A 112 -2.45 -5.57 3.15
CA ILE A 112 -1.36 -4.64 2.79
C ILE A 112 -1.25 -3.50 3.81
N GLY A 113 -2.36 -2.84 4.13
CA GLY A 113 -2.37 -1.74 5.09
C GLY A 113 -1.94 -2.16 6.49
N GLY A 114 -2.36 -3.35 6.94
CA GLY A 114 -1.94 -3.95 8.20
C GLY A 114 -0.46 -4.34 8.20
N ALA A 115 0.04 -4.90 7.09
CA ALA A 115 1.45 -5.26 6.92
C ALA A 115 2.36 -4.03 6.99
N LEU A 116 1.99 -2.93 6.32
CA LEU A 116 2.74 -1.67 6.40
C LEU A 116 2.81 -1.13 7.83
N ALA A 117 1.68 -1.14 8.55
CA ALA A 117 1.64 -0.72 9.94
C ALA A 117 2.49 -1.62 10.84
N PHE A 118 2.42 -2.95 10.64
CA PHE A 118 3.25 -3.90 11.37
C PHE A 118 4.74 -3.65 11.14
N VAL A 119 5.16 -3.56 9.87
CA VAL A 119 6.56 -3.28 9.48
C VAL A 119 7.03 -1.94 10.07
N GLY A 120 6.24 -0.88 9.93
CA GLY A 120 6.58 0.44 10.47
C GLY A 120 6.67 0.45 12.00
N SER A 121 5.81 -0.30 12.69
CA SER A 121 5.83 -0.41 14.17
C SER A 121 7.04 -1.18 14.71
N ARG A 122 7.60 -2.09 13.91
CA ARG A 122 8.73 -2.95 14.30
C ARG A 122 10.10 -2.37 13.94
N ALA A 123 10.16 -1.28 13.19
CA ALA A 123 11.40 -0.68 12.72
C ALA A 123 12.40 -0.31 13.84
N GLY A 124 11.92 0.04 15.04
CA GLY A 124 12.77 0.34 16.20
C GLY A 124 13.32 -0.89 16.93
N ALA A 125 12.77 -2.08 16.67
CA ALA A 125 13.21 -3.35 17.27
C ALA A 125 14.19 -4.12 16.37
N LEU A 126 14.47 -3.62 15.17
CA LEU A 126 15.43 -4.23 14.25
C LEU A 126 16.85 -3.73 14.59
N GLU A 127 17.79 -4.68 14.71
CA GLU A 127 19.19 -4.40 15.01
C GLU A 127 19.85 -3.51 13.95
N HIS A 128 20.91 -2.81 14.34
CA HIS A 128 21.57 -1.78 13.53
C HIS A 128 22.21 -2.34 12.24
N ASP A 129 22.45 -3.64 12.15
CA ASP A 129 23.02 -4.35 11.00
C ASP A 129 21.96 -4.86 9.99
N GLY A 130 20.69 -4.52 10.17
CA GLY A 130 19.54 -5.11 9.46
C GLY A 130 19.40 -4.83 7.95
N GLY A 131 20.45 -4.38 7.25
CA GLY A 131 20.52 -4.30 5.79
C GLY A 131 19.33 -3.59 5.11
N ALA A 132 18.95 -4.06 3.91
CA ALA A 132 17.86 -3.50 3.12
C ALA A 132 16.49 -3.59 3.84
N TRP A 133 16.30 -4.59 4.70
CA TRP A 133 15.06 -4.79 5.44
C TRP A 133 14.84 -3.71 6.51
N LEU A 134 15.88 -3.38 7.28
CA LEU A 134 15.85 -2.26 8.22
C LEU A 134 15.58 -0.93 7.50
N ALA A 135 16.21 -0.72 6.34
CA ALA A 135 15.98 0.48 5.53
C ALA A 135 14.52 0.60 5.08
N ALA A 136 13.92 -0.49 4.60
CA ALA A 136 12.51 -0.54 4.24
C ALA A 136 11.58 -0.30 5.44
N ALA A 137 11.85 -0.94 6.57
CA ALA A 137 11.06 -0.76 7.79
C ALA A 137 11.12 0.69 8.29
N ARG A 138 12.30 1.31 8.30
CA ARG A 138 12.48 2.73 8.65
C ARG A 138 11.81 3.66 7.64
N PHE A 139 11.85 3.34 6.34
CA PHE A 139 11.15 4.11 5.31
C PHE A 139 9.64 4.16 5.59
N VAL A 140 9.04 3.01 5.88
CA VAL A 140 7.62 2.90 6.22
C VAL A 140 7.32 3.60 7.55
N GLN A 141 8.13 3.38 8.59
CA GLN A 141 7.97 4.02 9.89
C GLN A 141 7.96 5.55 9.76
N ARG A 142 8.92 6.12 9.04
CA ARG A 142 9.00 7.57 8.86
C ARG A 142 7.78 8.13 8.12
N GLY A 143 7.16 7.34 7.24
CA GLY A 143 5.88 7.67 6.62
C GLY A 143 4.76 7.94 7.63
N PHE A 144 4.78 7.28 8.78
CA PHE A 144 3.80 7.46 9.86
C PHE A 144 4.19 8.52 10.92
N THR A 145 5.44 8.97 10.97
CA THR A 145 5.97 9.79 12.08
C THR A 145 6.35 11.23 11.73
N GLU A 146 6.45 11.61 10.44
CA GLU A 146 7.01 12.92 10.03
C GLU A 146 6.22 14.18 10.45
N ASP A 147 5.08 14.03 11.13
CA ASP A 147 4.38 15.15 11.78
C ASP A 147 4.90 15.50 13.19
N ARG A 148 5.88 14.78 13.75
CA ARG A 148 6.37 14.95 15.15
C ARG A 148 7.61 15.83 15.35
N ALA A 149 8.21 16.42 14.33
CA ALA A 149 9.35 17.34 14.52
C ALA A 149 8.88 18.79 14.80
N ALA A 150 7.93 18.95 15.72
CA ALA A 150 7.40 20.22 16.20
C ALA A 150 7.54 20.31 17.71
#